data_AF-A0A970G2C2-F1
#
_entry.id   AF-A0A970G2C2-F1
#
_cell.length_a   1.000
_cell.length_b   1.000
_cell.length_c   1.000
_cell.angle_alpha   90.00
_cell.angle_beta   90.00
_cell.angle_gamma   90.00
#
_symmetry.space_group_name_H-M   'P 1'
#
loop_
_entity.id
_entity.type
_entity.pdbx_description
1 polymer ?
#
loop_
_entity_poly.entity_id
_entity_poly.type
_entity_poly.pdbx_seq_one_letter_code
_entity_poly.pdbx_strand_id
1 'polypeptide(L)'
;MRDYTNLVRVGVVSAVKQDELTVRVHFPQFDNMVSDWLKVLQHPSSYSVSLYENHNHTVSYRYWMPKVNDLVLVAYTPGFSVDGYVLGVIP
;
A
#
# COMPACT_ATOMS: atom_id res chain seq x y z
N MET A 1 -23.72 -5.37 -13.81
CA MET A 1 -23.92 -5.54 -12.35
C MET A 1 -22.58 -5.29 -11.69
N ARG A 2 -22.51 -4.53 -10.58
CA ARG A 2 -21.24 -4.37 -9.86
C ARG A 2 -20.96 -5.68 -9.13
N ASP A 3 -19.83 -6.31 -9.45
CA ASP A 3 -19.35 -7.50 -8.77
C ASP A 3 -18.50 -7.06 -7.56
N TYR A 4 -18.86 -7.59 -6.40
CA TYR A 4 -18.21 -7.31 -5.11
C TYR A 4 -17.49 -8.54 -4.56
N THR A 5 -17.44 -9.64 -5.31
CA THR A 5 -16.68 -10.83 -4.94
C THR A 5 -15.18 -10.53 -5.10
N ASN A 6 -14.36 -11.00 -4.16
CA ASN A 6 -12.89 -10.84 -4.17
C ASN A 6 -12.37 -9.38 -4.20
N LEU A 7 -13.15 -8.42 -3.67
CA LEU A 7 -12.64 -7.05 -3.46
C LEU A 7 -11.48 -7.03 -2.48
N VAL A 8 -11.51 -7.89 -1.46
CA VAL A 8 -10.43 -8.01 -0.49
C VAL A 8 -9.68 -9.31 -0.74
N ARG A 9 -8.35 -9.21 -0.88
CA ARG A 9 -7.47 -10.35 -1.14
C ARG A 9 -6.29 -10.31 -0.18
N VAL A 10 -5.77 -11.48 0.16
CA VAL A 10 -4.55 -11.65 0.95
C VAL A 10 -3.48 -12.23 0.04
N GLY A 11 -2.28 -11.63 0.02
CA GLY A 11 -1.20 -12.13 -0.81
C GLY A 11 0.17 -11.81 -0.22
N VAL A 12 1.22 -12.29 -0.87
CA VAL A 12 2.61 -12.13 -0.42
C VAL A 12 3.32 -11.12 -1.30
N VAL A 13 4.00 -10.14 -0.70
CA VAL A 13 4.76 -9.14 -1.46
C VAL A 13 5.92 -9.82 -2.22
N SER A 14 5.97 -9.63 -3.53
CA SER A 14 7.00 -10.18 -4.42
C SER A 14 8.02 -9.15 -4.88
N ALA A 15 7.66 -7.86 -4.92
CA ALA A 15 8.58 -6.77 -5.27
C ALA A 15 8.13 -5.44 -4.65
N VAL A 16 9.07 -4.54 -4.40
CA VAL A 16 8.83 -3.22 -3.79
C VAL A 16 9.54 -2.13 -4.59
N LYS A 17 8.82 -1.04 -4.88
CA LYS A 17 9.36 0.22 -5.40
C LYS A 17 9.09 1.34 -4.40
N GLN A 18 10.09 1.63 -3.58
CA GLN A 18 9.99 2.59 -2.48
C GLN A 18 9.63 4.00 -2.98
N ASP A 19 10.30 4.47 -4.04
CA ASP A 19 10.14 5.85 -4.54
C ASP A 19 8.78 6.10 -5.21
N GLU A 20 8.14 5.03 -5.71
CA GLU A 20 6.81 5.11 -6.34
C GLU A 20 5.66 4.77 -5.37
N LEU A 21 5.99 4.33 -4.15
CA LEU A 21 5.05 3.81 -3.15
C LEU A 21 4.17 2.69 -3.71
N THR A 22 4.77 1.78 -4.47
CA THR A 22 4.09 0.64 -5.10
C THR A 22 4.76 -0.69 -4.78
N VAL A 23 3.97 -1.76 -4.84
CA VAL A 23 4.42 -3.14 -4.63
C VAL A 23 3.75 -4.11 -5.59
N ARG A 24 4.40 -5.24 -5.86
CA ARG A 24 3.77 -6.40 -6.51
C ARG A 24 3.42 -7.43 -5.46
N VAL A 25 2.26 -8.05 -5.62
CA VAL A 25 1.72 -9.05 -4.70
C VAL A 25 1.43 -10.34 -5.47
N HIS A 26 1.98 -11.44 -4.98
CA HIS A 26 1.68 -12.79 -5.43
C HIS A 26 0.47 -13.33 -4.67
N PHE A 27 -0.50 -13.88 -5.39
CA PHE A 27 -1.69 -14.49 -4.83
C PHE A 27 -1.79 -15.97 -5.21
N PRO A 28 -1.28 -16.89 -4.36
CA PRO A 28 -1.29 -18.33 -4.63
C PRO A 28 -2.70 -18.89 -4.91
N GLN A 29 -3.72 -18.34 -4.25
CA GLN A 29 -5.11 -18.79 -4.34
C GLN A 29 -5.84 -18.34 -5.63
N PHE A 30 -5.21 -17.50 -6.44
CA PHE A 30 -5.75 -17.05 -7.73
C PHE A 30 -4.84 -17.52 -8.87
N ASP A 31 -4.65 -18.84 -8.99
CA ASP A 31 -3.82 -19.46 -10.04
C ASP A 31 -2.38 -18.89 -10.09
N ASN A 32 -1.77 -18.68 -8.92
CA ASN A 32 -0.46 -18.05 -8.75
C ASN A 32 -0.33 -16.66 -9.44
N MET A 33 -1.45 -15.94 -9.58
CA MET A 33 -1.48 -14.61 -10.19
C MET A 33 -0.55 -13.65 -9.43
N VAL A 34 0.22 -12.86 -10.18
CA VAL A 34 0.99 -11.73 -9.66
C VAL A 34 0.33 -10.45 -10.11
N SER A 35 0.10 -9.51 -9.18
CA SER A 35 -0.45 -8.21 -9.52
C SER A 35 0.47 -7.39 -10.42
N ASP A 36 -0.10 -6.33 -11.01
CA ASP A 36 0.66 -5.15 -11.40
C ASP A 36 1.14 -4.37 -10.16
N TRP A 37 1.76 -3.21 -10.35
CA TRP A 37 2.22 -2.32 -9.29
C TRP A 37 1.05 -1.67 -8.54
N LEU A 38 0.72 -2.22 -7.36
CA LEU A 38 -0.34 -1.73 -6.50
C LEU A 38 0.19 -0.62 -5.60
N LYS A 39 -0.58 0.46 -5.45
CA LYS A 39 -0.24 1.55 -4.53
C LYS A 39 -0.37 1.10 -3.08
N VAL A 40 0.58 1.50 -2.24
CA VAL A 40 0.49 1.29 -0.78
C VAL A 40 -0.25 2.46 -0.17
N LEU A 41 -1.37 2.16 0.50
CA LEU A 41 -2.15 3.17 1.20
C LEU A 41 -1.30 3.77 2.31
N GLN A 42 -1.12 5.08 2.27
CA GLN A 42 -0.39 5.83 3.29
C GLN A 42 -1.37 6.49 4.24
N HIS A 43 -1.08 6.44 5.54
CA HIS A 43 -1.76 7.32 6.47
C HIS A 43 -1.12 8.71 6.37
N PRO A 44 -1.88 9.77 6.02
CA PRO A 44 -1.34 11.11 6.06
C PRO A 44 -0.98 11.43 7.51
N SER A 45 0.27 11.80 7.73
CA SER A 45 0.71 12.27 9.04
C SER A 45 0.41 13.77 9.13
N SER A 46 -0.24 14.19 10.22
CA SER A 46 -0.44 15.61 10.52
C SER A 46 0.71 16.10 11.40
N TYR A 47 1.21 17.30 11.09
CA TYR A 47 2.31 17.92 11.82
C TYR A 47 1.89 19.34 12.19
N SER A 48 2.16 19.73 13.44
CA SER A 48 2.00 21.11 13.92
C SER A 48 3.38 21.66 14.25
N VAL A 49 3.74 22.79 13.66
CA VAL A 49 5.00 23.49 13.93
C VAL A 49 4.65 24.81 14.62
N SER A 50 5.11 24.99 15.85
CA SER A 50 4.92 26.24 16.60
C SER A 50 5.98 27.26 16.20
N LEU A 51 5.56 28.44 15.73
CA LEU A 51 6.45 29.53 15.36
C LEU A 51 6.82 30.35 16.61
N TYR A 52 7.65 29.79 17.49
CA TYR A 52 8.21 30.57 18.60
C TYR A 52 9.73 30.70 18.38
N GLU A 53 10.15 31.94 18.15
CA GLU A 53 11.53 32.40 17.91
C GLU A 53 12.11 32.20 16.49
N ASN A 54 13.08 33.05 16.15
CA ASN A 54 13.79 33.14 14.86
C ASN A 54 14.74 31.95 14.62
N HIS A 55 14.24 30.72 14.62
CA HIS A 55 15.02 29.53 14.26
C HIS A 55 14.22 28.60 13.33
N ASN A 56 14.94 27.66 12.70
CA ASN A 56 14.35 26.74 11.72
C ASN A 56 13.92 25.42 12.37
N HIS A 57 12.73 24.95 12.02
CA HIS A 57 12.28 23.59 12.34
C HIS A 57 12.44 22.69 11.11
N THR A 58 13.19 21.60 11.26
CA THR A 58 13.28 20.56 10.21
C THR A 58 12.30 19.45 10.55
N VAL A 59 11.34 19.18 9.64
CA VAL A 59 10.42 18.06 9.75
C VAL A 59 10.84 16.98 8.75
N SER A 60 11.20 15.81 9.25
CA SER A 60 11.47 14.63 8.43
C SER A 60 10.39 13.58 8.66
N TYR A 61 9.78 13.08 7.59
CA TYR A 61 8.83 11.98 7.64
C TYR A 61 9.22 10.88 6.67
N ARG A 62 8.80 9.65 6.97
CA ARG A 62 8.99 8.49 6.10
C ARG A 62 7.64 7.83 5.89
N TYR A 63 7.30 7.56 4.63
CA TYR A 63 6.18 6.70 4.29
C TYR A 63 6.51 5.26 4.68
N TRP A 64 5.52 4.56 5.21
CA TRP A 64 5.66 3.15 5.52
C TRP A 64 5.48 2.32 4.24
N MET A 65 6.27 1.25 4.10
CA MET A 65 6.19 0.30 2.99
C MET A 65 6.38 -1.12 3.52
N PRO A 66 5.66 -2.13 2.99
CA PRO A 66 5.91 -3.53 3.33
C PRO A 66 7.22 -4.02 2.68
N LYS A 67 7.74 -5.14 3.18
CA LYS A 67 8.94 -5.81 2.66
C LYS A 67 8.55 -6.97 1.75
N VAL A 68 9.48 -7.38 0.89
CA VAL A 68 9.36 -8.64 0.15
C VAL A 68 9.17 -9.79 1.14
N ASN A 69 8.24 -10.70 0.81
CA ASN A 69 7.74 -11.81 1.62
C ASN A 69 6.75 -11.44 2.74
N ASP A 70 6.43 -10.18 2.95
CA ASP A 70 5.36 -9.84 3.91
C ASP A 70 4.00 -10.28 3.36
N LEU A 71 3.16 -10.82 4.25
CA LEU A 71 1.76 -11.10 3.96
C LEU A 71 0.96 -9.80 4.07
N VAL A 72 0.20 -9.45 3.03
CA VAL A 72 -0.50 -8.17 2.95
C VAL A 72 -1.98 -8.31 2.60
N LEU A 73 -2.78 -7.37 3.08
CA LEU A 73 -4.17 -7.20 2.71
C LEU A 73 -4.30 -6.20 1.55
N VAL A 74 -5.01 -6.59 0.50
CA VAL A 74 -5.21 -5.81 -0.72
C VAL A 74 -6.69 -5.56 -0.95
N ALA A 75 -7.07 -4.31 -1.18
CA ALA A 75 -8.42 -3.91 -1.56
C ALA A 75 -8.48 -3.45 -3.02
N TYR A 76 -9.33 -4.09 -3.81
CA TYR A 76 -9.64 -3.74 -5.19
C TYR A 76 -10.92 -2.91 -5.25
N THR A 77 -10.97 -1.97 -6.19
CA THR A 77 -12.23 -1.30 -6.50
C THR A 77 -13.17 -2.25 -7.25
N PRO A 78 -14.50 -1.99 -7.30
CA PRO A 78 -15.42 -2.82 -8.08
C PRO A 78 -15.22 -2.61 -9.58
N GLY A 79 -14.93 -3.67 -10.33
CA GLY A 79 -14.78 -3.63 -11.79
C GLY A 79 -13.80 -4.67 -12.32
N PHE A 80 -13.70 -4.79 -13.65
CA PHE A 80 -12.73 -5.66 -14.29
C PHE A 80 -11.38 -4.94 -14.44
N SER A 81 -10.29 -5.58 -14.00
CA SER A 81 -8.91 -5.08 -14.15
C SER A 81 -8.66 -3.68 -13.56
N VAL A 82 -9.36 -3.37 -12.47
CA VAL A 82 -9.25 -2.08 -11.79
C VAL A 82 -8.10 -2.05 -10.78
N ASP A 83 -7.65 -0.85 -10.45
CA ASP A 83 -6.57 -0.64 -9.49
C ASP A 83 -6.91 -1.22 -8.11
N GLY A 84 -5.89 -1.80 -7.48
CA GLY A 84 -5.90 -2.28 -6.11
C GLY A 84 -4.93 -1.50 -5.23
N TYR A 85 -5.22 -1.49 -3.94
CA TYR A 85 -4.45 -0.78 -2.91
C TYR A 85 -4.03 -1.76 -1.82
N VAL A 86 -2.75 -1.72 -1.45
CA VAL A 86 -2.27 -2.45 -0.28
C VAL A 86 -2.61 -1.65 0.97
N LEU A 87 -3.38 -2.25 1.88
CA LEU A 87 -3.84 -1.59 3.10
C LEU A 87 -2.84 -1.71 4.25
N GLY A 88 -2.10 -2.81 4.30
CA GLY A 88 -1.20 -3.10 5.40
C GLY A 88 -0.68 -4.54 5.39
N VAL A 89 0.29 -4.81 6.26
CA VAL A 89 0.81 -6.15 6.55
C VAL A 89 -0.11 -6.84 7.56
N ILE A 90 -0.31 -8.14 7.37
CA ILE A 90 -0.99 -9.04 8.32
C ILE A 90 0.10 -9.70 9.17
N PRO A 91 0.11 -9.48 10.50
CA PRO A 91 1.12 -10.03 11.40
C PRO A 91 0.97 -11.54 11.63
#